data_AF-A0A3N5V294-F1
#
_entry.id   AF-A0A3N5V294-F1
#
_cell.length_a   1.000
_cell.length_b   1.000
_cell.length_c   1.000
_cell.angle_alpha   90.00
_cell.angle_beta   90.00
_cell.angle_gamma   90.00
#
_symmetry.space_group_name_H-M   'P 1'
#
loop_
_entity.id
_entity.type
_entity.pdbx_description
1 polymer ?
#
loop_
_entity_poly.entity_id
_entity_poly.type
_entity_poly.pdbx_seq_one_letter_code
_entity_poly.pdbx_strand_id
1 'polypeptide(L)'
;MKVLDPSISESRSKSILFPVPPDTGADVTPALREVLAELAKQGGGRIEFSPGRYDFRLDRAIEKYLFVSNNDEGLKRIAFHLEGLSEVEIDGQGAEFIFHGFLMPFAVENCRGVTLRNFSIDYARPFHSEGEILKVEQDAITVRFSEHYPYRIEGDELVFLDEDGIRYPWGRLLEFDPVKREPAYMALDYWGKSFVISGMIPADEKGSFLSAFRASDCGDRCVRVEVPGIHATVGNVMYFGPDHRRVPGVFLNGCSDVTIADVTIHHSGGMAAIAQKCESVAFSDYRVLAKPGTGRIVSATADATHFVNCTGKIRLDRCRMESQMDDATNIHGNYATIDRIAGPRCIELRFMHSQHAGFPLLAAGDSAAFSDGRTLHPLGGAAVCAANVINRDLLAVHLADDLPPGIVPGTLVHNAGQTAPEVEITDCVFTGNRARGILLGSAGKTRVAGNIFHNPGAAILLEGDGKTWFEQAAVRDLTITGNRFENCNFGVWGNAVIEISSPHLDEAGLGERCHRNITITGNTFVSFDGTPLLVAKGAEGLFYERNTHEQSDAYPPCLMAASPFLLEHCSQASITLDADGNRMPRDEKRANGRDGE
;
A
#
# COMPACT_ATOMS: atom_id res chain seq x y z
N MET A 1 18.62 -49.42 -17.46
CA MET A 1 19.42 -48.27 -17.93
C MET A 1 18.91 -47.86 -19.30
N LYS A 2 17.96 -46.93 -19.35
CA LYS A 2 17.59 -46.23 -20.59
C LYS A 2 18.22 -44.85 -20.51
N VAL A 3 19.00 -44.55 -21.54
CA VAL A 3 19.76 -43.34 -21.77
C VAL A 3 18.80 -42.14 -21.80
N LEU A 4 19.13 -41.12 -21.02
CA LEU A 4 18.48 -39.82 -21.01
C LEU A 4 18.76 -39.12 -22.35
N ASP A 5 17.69 -38.59 -22.95
CA ASP A 5 17.70 -37.72 -24.11
C ASP A 5 18.28 -36.34 -23.71
N PRO A 6 19.41 -35.89 -24.29
CA PRO A 6 19.98 -34.58 -24.01
C PRO A 6 19.42 -33.57 -25.02
N SER A 7 18.18 -33.14 -24.82
CA SER A 7 17.65 -31.97 -25.52
C SER A 7 16.82 -31.09 -24.59
N ILE A 8 17.44 -30.67 -23.48
CA ILE A 8 17.11 -29.36 -22.91
C ILE A 8 18.03 -28.40 -23.63
N SER A 9 17.51 -27.72 -24.65
CA SER A 9 18.22 -26.57 -25.21
C SER A 9 18.30 -25.54 -24.08
N GLU A 10 19.51 -25.27 -23.59
CA GLU A 10 19.83 -23.95 -23.04
C GLU A 10 19.47 -22.90 -24.10
N SER A 11 18.28 -22.34 -24.00
CA SER A 11 17.96 -21.05 -24.58
C SER A 11 18.90 -20.05 -23.90
N ARG A 12 20.08 -19.81 -24.50
CA ARG A 12 20.92 -18.67 -24.12
C ARG A 12 20.09 -17.41 -24.37
N SER A 13 19.40 -16.92 -23.36
CA SER A 13 18.88 -15.56 -23.37
C SER A 13 20.06 -14.65 -23.69
N LYS A 14 19.91 -13.84 -24.74
CA LYS A 14 20.96 -12.90 -25.14
C LYS A 14 21.14 -11.90 -23.99
N SER A 15 22.36 -11.81 -23.48
CA SER A 15 22.71 -10.88 -22.42
C SER A 15 23.34 -9.63 -23.03
N ILE A 16 22.89 -8.46 -22.57
CA ILE A 16 23.37 -7.15 -22.96
C ILE A 16 24.00 -6.52 -21.71
N LEU A 17 25.31 -6.28 -21.74
CA LEU A 17 25.96 -5.42 -20.75
C LEU A 17 25.58 -3.97 -21.07
N PHE A 18 25.10 -3.23 -20.06
CA PHE A 18 24.74 -1.82 -20.23
C PHE A 18 25.97 -1.01 -20.67
N PRO A 19 25.89 -0.23 -21.76
CA PRO A 19 27.09 0.28 -22.45
C PRO A 19 27.73 1.50 -21.78
N VAL A 20 27.04 2.15 -20.84
CA VAL A 20 27.52 3.34 -20.15
C VAL A 20 28.17 2.93 -18.83
N PRO A 21 29.39 3.41 -18.50
CA PRO A 21 29.98 3.17 -17.18
C PRO A 21 29.19 3.88 -16.08
N PRO A 22 29.17 3.33 -14.85
CA PRO A 22 28.55 3.98 -13.70
C PRO A 22 29.33 5.23 -13.26
N ASP A 23 28.76 5.98 -12.33
CA ASP A 23 29.38 7.11 -11.61
C ASP A 23 29.81 8.29 -12.51
N THR A 24 29.23 8.40 -13.70
CA THR A 24 29.53 9.50 -14.64
C THR A 24 28.74 10.77 -14.38
N GLY A 25 27.60 10.68 -13.67
CA GLY A 25 26.64 11.77 -13.48
C GLY A 25 25.89 12.18 -14.77
N ALA A 26 26.14 11.49 -15.88
CA ALA A 26 25.48 11.75 -17.16
C ALA A 26 24.08 11.12 -17.21
N ASP A 27 23.17 11.73 -17.97
CA ASP A 27 21.87 11.14 -18.27
C ASP A 27 22.03 9.89 -19.13
N VAL A 28 21.68 8.73 -18.58
CA VAL A 28 21.80 7.44 -19.27
C VAL A 28 20.51 7.00 -19.96
N THR A 29 19.42 7.77 -19.83
CA THR A 29 18.12 7.47 -20.45
C THR A 29 18.20 7.22 -21.97
N PRO A 30 18.99 7.97 -22.78
CA PRO A 30 19.13 7.67 -24.21
C PRO A 30 19.73 6.29 -24.50
N ALA A 31 20.79 5.91 -23.77
CA ALA A 31 21.43 4.61 -23.93
C ALA A 31 20.50 3.47 -23.47
N LEU A 32 19.76 3.69 -22.37
CA LEU A 32 18.73 2.73 -21.92
C LEU A 32 17.68 2.48 -22.99
N ARG A 33 17.20 3.53 -23.67
CA ARG A 33 16.21 3.35 -24.75
C ARG A 33 16.72 2.50 -25.90
N GLU A 34 17.98 2.67 -26.29
CA GLU A 34 18.58 1.85 -27.35
C GLU A 34 18.68 0.37 -26.92
N VAL A 35 19.10 0.13 -25.67
CA VAL A 35 19.18 -1.22 -25.09
C VAL A 35 17.81 -1.88 -24.98
N LEU A 36 16.79 -1.15 -24.50
CA LEU A 36 15.41 -1.67 -24.41
C LEU A 36 14.81 -1.95 -25.79
N ALA A 37 15.09 -1.12 -26.79
CA ALA A 37 14.66 -1.37 -28.16
C ALA A 37 15.31 -2.64 -28.73
N GLU A 38 16.56 -2.92 -28.38
CA GLU A 38 17.23 -4.16 -28.77
C GLU A 38 16.65 -5.38 -28.03
N LEU A 39 16.39 -5.26 -26.73
CA LEU A 39 15.70 -6.29 -25.94
C LEU A 39 14.33 -6.64 -26.54
N ALA A 40 13.56 -5.61 -26.96
CA ALA A 40 12.26 -5.79 -27.58
C ALA A 40 12.34 -6.52 -28.93
N LYS A 41 13.34 -6.22 -29.78
CA LYS A 41 13.56 -6.97 -31.04
C LYS A 41 13.88 -8.44 -30.80
N GLN A 42 14.46 -8.76 -29.64
CA GLN A 42 14.80 -10.12 -29.24
C GLN A 42 13.61 -10.86 -28.59
N GLY A 43 12.53 -10.14 -28.24
CA GLY A 43 11.37 -10.68 -27.53
C GLY A 43 11.60 -10.93 -26.04
N GLY A 44 12.75 -10.53 -25.50
CA GLY A 44 13.23 -10.88 -24.17
C GLY A 44 14.75 -10.93 -24.06
N GLY A 45 15.27 -11.27 -22.88
CA GLY A 45 16.72 -11.32 -22.64
C GLY A 45 17.14 -10.72 -21.31
N ARG A 46 18.45 -10.59 -21.11
CA ARG A 46 19.04 -10.08 -19.87
C ARG A 46 19.78 -8.78 -20.10
N ILE A 47 19.53 -7.77 -19.27
CA ILE A 47 20.34 -6.55 -19.19
C ILE A 47 21.12 -6.59 -17.87
N GLU A 48 22.44 -6.47 -17.95
CA GLU A 48 23.33 -6.41 -16.79
C GLU A 48 23.94 -5.02 -16.66
N PHE A 49 23.85 -4.40 -15.48
CA PHE A 49 24.53 -3.14 -15.16
C PHE A 49 25.80 -3.44 -14.37
N SER A 50 26.83 -2.63 -14.58
CA SER A 50 28.00 -2.66 -13.68
C SER A 50 27.64 -1.98 -12.35
N PRO A 51 28.21 -2.41 -11.21
CA PRO A 51 27.92 -1.78 -9.93
C PRO A 51 28.32 -0.30 -9.92
N GLY A 52 27.46 0.55 -9.36
CA GLY A 52 27.67 1.99 -9.21
C GLY A 52 26.43 2.81 -9.59
N ARG A 53 26.55 4.14 -9.60
CA ARG A 53 25.42 5.05 -9.79
C ARG A 53 25.10 5.33 -11.25
N TYR A 54 23.80 5.34 -11.58
CA TYR A 54 23.24 5.74 -12.87
C TYR A 54 22.16 6.79 -12.70
N ASP A 55 22.24 7.88 -13.48
CA ASP A 55 21.29 9.00 -13.42
C ASP A 55 20.35 8.99 -14.64
N PHE A 56 19.04 9.02 -14.39
CA PHE A 56 18.01 9.00 -15.43
C PHE A 56 17.21 10.31 -15.44
N ARG A 57 17.13 10.98 -16.60
CA ARG A 57 16.39 12.25 -16.74
C ARG A 57 15.18 12.16 -17.69
N LEU A 58 14.28 13.12 -17.53
CA LEU A 58 12.96 13.19 -18.20
C LEU A 58 13.03 13.41 -19.71
N ASP A 59 13.96 14.25 -20.18
CA ASP A 59 13.98 14.83 -21.54
C ASP A 59 14.00 13.82 -22.69
N ARG A 60 14.46 12.62 -22.41
CA ARG A 60 14.61 11.55 -23.39
C ARG A 60 13.87 10.28 -23.02
N ALA A 61 13.12 10.28 -21.91
CA ALA A 61 12.25 9.19 -21.51
C ALA A 61 11.10 9.00 -22.50
N ILE A 62 10.52 7.80 -22.54
CA ILE A 62 9.30 7.59 -23.31
C ILE A 62 8.10 8.17 -22.55
N GLU A 63 7.03 8.51 -23.25
CA GLU A 63 5.77 8.98 -22.65
C GLU A 63 4.63 8.02 -23.01
N LYS A 64 3.90 7.54 -21.99
CA LYS A 64 2.73 6.67 -22.17
C LYS A 64 1.65 7.04 -21.16
N TYR A 65 0.39 7.05 -21.59
CA TYR A 65 -0.74 7.20 -20.68
C TYR A 65 -1.01 5.88 -19.99
N LEU A 66 -0.97 5.86 -18.66
CA LEU A 66 -1.16 4.64 -17.87
C LEU A 66 -2.31 4.81 -16.86
N PHE A 67 -3.11 3.75 -16.75
CA PHE A 67 -4.05 3.55 -15.65
C PHE A 67 -3.39 2.61 -14.63
N VAL A 68 -3.12 3.15 -13.44
CA VAL A 68 -2.43 2.44 -12.36
C VAL A 68 -3.37 2.43 -11.16
N SER A 69 -3.88 1.25 -10.79
CA SER A 69 -4.82 1.15 -9.67
C SER A 69 -4.22 1.73 -8.39
N ASN A 70 -5.05 2.42 -7.61
CA ASN A 70 -4.73 3.01 -6.31
C ASN A 70 -3.61 4.08 -6.36
N ASN A 71 -3.26 4.51 -7.58
CA ASN A 71 -2.34 5.60 -7.89
C ASN A 71 -3.02 6.55 -8.89
N ASP A 72 -2.39 7.69 -9.17
CA ASP A 72 -2.94 8.61 -10.17
C ASP A 72 -2.69 8.06 -11.57
N GLU A 73 -3.73 7.98 -12.39
CA GLU A 73 -3.57 7.78 -13.83
C GLU A 73 -2.92 9.00 -14.51
N GLY A 74 -2.58 8.87 -15.78
CA GLY A 74 -2.18 10.02 -16.60
C GLY A 74 -1.00 9.71 -17.53
N LEU A 75 -0.54 10.75 -18.21
CA LEU A 75 0.68 10.68 -19.02
C LEU A 75 1.90 10.53 -18.10
N LYS A 76 2.62 9.42 -18.23
CA LYS A 76 3.82 9.09 -17.46
C LYS A 76 5.04 9.16 -18.36
N ARG A 77 6.13 9.73 -17.85
CA ARG A 77 7.47 9.52 -18.39
C ARG A 77 8.06 8.28 -17.74
N ILE A 78 8.61 7.36 -18.53
CA ILE A 78 9.03 6.03 -18.07
C ILE A 78 10.47 5.78 -18.51
N ALA A 79 11.32 5.32 -17.58
CA ALA A 79 12.70 4.93 -17.88
C ALA A 79 12.75 3.49 -18.44
N PHE A 80 12.31 2.52 -17.64
CA PHE A 80 12.26 1.10 -18.02
C PHE A 80 10.83 0.73 -18.41
N HIS A 81 10.51 0.89 -19.70
CA HIS A 81 9.26 0.41 -20.27
C HIS A 81 9.48 -0.94 -20.95
N LEU A 82 8.86 -1.98 -20.38
CA LEU A 82 8.95 -3.35 -20.85
C LEU A 82 7.53 -3.81 -21.21
N GLU A 83 7.29 -4.12 -22.49
CA GLU A 83 5.94 -4.47 -22.95
C GLU A 83 5.96 -5.70 -23.85
N GLY A 84 5.15 -6.72 -23.50
CA GLY A 84 4.95 -7.90 -24.35
C GLY A 84 6.17 -8.82 -24.47
N LEU A 85 7.07 -8.82 -23.48
CA LEU A 85 8.33 -9.58 -23.51
C LEU A 85 8.23 -10.89 -22.72
N SER A 86 9.08 -11.86 -23.04
CA SER A 86 9.18 -13.13 -22.32
C SER A 86 10.61 -13.39 -21.83
N GLU A 87 10.77 -13.94 -20.63
CA GLU A 87 12.09 -14.25 -20.04
C GLU A 87 13.01 -13.02 -20.00
N VAL A 88 12.53 -11.96 -19.34
CA VAL A 88 13.25 -10.69 -19.15
C VAL A 88 13.93 -10.66 -17.81
N GLU A 89 15.22 -10.32 -17.81
CA GLU A 89 15.98 -10.09 -16.58
C GLU A 89 16.67 -8.72 -16.61
N ILE A 90 16.44 -7.91 -15.58
CA ILE A 90 17.22 -6.70 -15.28
C ILE A 90 18.04 -6.97 -14.03
N ASP A 91 19.36 -7.04 -14.20
CA ASP A 91 20.29 -7.34 -13.13
C ASP A 91 21.21 -6.14 -12.89
N GLY A 92 21.05 -5.49 -11.74
CA GLY A 92 21.82 -4.32 -11.40
C GLY A 92 23.23 -4.60 -10.87
N GLN A 93 23.52 -5.83 -10.43
CA GLN A 93 24.79 -6.18 -9.76
C GLN A 93 25.20 -5.23 -8.61
N GLY A 94 24.24 -4.62 -7.93
CA GLY A 94 24.44 -3.59 -6.90
C GLY A 94 24.40 -2.14 -7.41
N ALA A 95 23.90 -1.91 -8.63
CA ALA A 95 23.72 -0.58 -9.19
C ALA A 95 22.71 0.26 -8.38
N GLU A 96 22.97 1.56 -8.33
CA GLU A 96 22.06 2.56 -7.79
C GLU A 96 21.43 3.35 -8.94
N PHE A 97 20.10 3.27 -9.08
CA PHE A 97 19.35 4.02 -10.08
C PHE A 97 18.75 5.28 -9.46
N ILE A 98 19.26 6.44 -9.87
CA ILE A 98 18.82 7.76 -9.42
C ILE A 98 17.98 8.43 -10.50
N PHE A 99 16.72 8.71 -10.16
CA PHE A 99 15.77 9.35 -11.06
C PHE A 99 15.65 10.85 -10.76
N HIS A 100 15.54 11.66 -11.81
CA HIS A 100 15.40 13.12 -11.70
C HIS A 100 13.99 13.55 -12.14
N GLY A 101 13.31 14.29 -11.26
CA GLY A 101 11.93 14.74 -11.46
C GLY A 101 10.89 13.60 -11.46
N PHE A 102 9.76 13.84 -12.10
CA PHE A 102 8.61 12.91 -12.14
C PHE A 102 8.80 11.82 -13.21
N LEU A 103 9.85 11.00 -13.05
CA LEU A 103 10.21 9.90 -13.96
C LEU A 103 9.88 8.56 -13.31
N MET A 104 8.94 7.81 -13.89
CA MET A 104 8.60 6.46 -13.43
C MET A 104 9.76 5.50 -13.73
N PRO A 105 10.30 4.77 -12.72
CA PRO A 105 11.41 3.86 -12.92
C PRO A 105 11.00 2.69 -13.81
N PHE A 106 10.02 1.88 -13.40
CA PHE A 106 9.61 0.68 -14.14
C PHE A 106 8.11 0.68 -14.44
N ALA A 107 7.77 0.46 -15.71
CA ALA A 107 6.45 0.01 -16.14
C ALA A 107 6.62 -1.28 -16.96
N VAL A 108 6.17 -2.40 -16.40
CA VAL A 108 6.25 -3.74 -16.99
C VAL A 108 4.85 -4.21 -17.30
N GLU A 109 4.56 -4.39 -18.59
CA GLU A 109 3.22 -4.63 -19.09
C GLU A 109 3.18 -5.90 -19.94
N ASN A 110 2.23 -6.79 -19.66
CA ASN A 110 1.97 -7.97 -20.48
C ASN A 110 3.21 -8.86 -20.71
N CYS A 111 4.11 -8.93 -19.73
CA CYS A 111 5.34 -9.71 -19.81
C CYS A 111 5.20 -11.05 -19.07
N ARG A 112 6.01 -12.05 -19.46
CA ARG A 112 6.06 -13.37 -18.82
C ARG A 112 7.48 -13.73 -18.41
N GLY A 113 7.68 -14.27 -17.21
CA GLY A 113 9.03 -14.64 -16.75
C GLY A 113 9.89 -13.39 -16.56
N VAL A 114 9.53 -12.53 -15.62
CA VAL A 114 10.22 -11.26 -15.36
C VAL A 114 11.05 -11.38 -14.09
N THR A 115 12.34 -11.03 -14.16
CA THR A 115 13.23 -10.95 -13.00
C THR A 115 13.85 -9.57 -12.89
N LEU A 116 13.60 -8.87 -11.79
CA LEU A 116 14.28 -7.63 -11.44
C LEU A 116 15.13 -7.88 -10.20
N ARG A 117 16.45 -7.67 -10.28
CA ARG A 117 17.32 -8.00 -9.14
C ARG A 117 18.55 -7.12 -8.96
N ASN A 118 19.04 -7.09 -7.73
CA ASN A 118 20.34 -6.53 -7.35
C ASN A 118 20.50 -5.04 -7.69
N PHE A 119 19.53 -4.18 -7.36
CA PHE A 119 19.68 -2.73 -7.53
C PHE A 119 18.90 -1.94 -6.47
N SER A 120 19.21 -0.65 -6.37
CA SER A 120 18.38 0.31 -5.64
C SER A 120 17.74 1.36 -6.55
N ILE A 121 16.60 1.90 -6.11
CA ILE A 121 15.89 3.02 -6.73
C ILE A 121 15.81 4.16 -5.72
N ASP A 122 16.25 5.36 -6.09
CA ASP A 122 16.01 6.59 -5.33
C ASP A 122 15.83 7.78 -6.27
N TYR A 123 15.49 8.95 -5.72
CA TYR A 123 15.32 10.18 -6.48
C TYR A 123 16.32 11.24 -6.03
N ALA A 124 16.78 12.06 -6.98
CA ALA A 124 17.65 13.20 -6.69
C ALA A 124 16.99 14.18 -5.70
N ARG A 125 15.68 14.36 -5.81
CA ARG A 125 14.83 15.00 -4.80
C ARG A 125 13.66 14.05 -4.48
N PRO A 126 13.42 13.68 -3.20
CA PRO A 126 12.21 12.93 -2.85
C PRO A 126 10.95 13.72 -3.24
N PHE A 127 9.77 13.13 -3.27
CA PHE A 127 8.50 13.81 -3.59
C PHE A 127 7.85 14.49 -2.39
N HIS A 128 8.33 14.21 -1.19
CA HIS A 128 7.91 14.86 0.06
C HIS A 128 9.00 15.80 0.61
N SER A 129 8.66 16.57 1.64
CA SER A 129 9.63 17.34 2.42
C SER A 129 9.57 17.00 3.91
N GLU A 130 10.66 17.22 4.63
CA GLU A 130 10.75 17.02 6.07
C GLU A 130 11.32 18.29 6.71
N GLY A 131 10.69 18.78 7.78
CA GLY A 131 11.12 19.97 8.51
C GLY A 131 11.10 19.77 10.02
N GLU A 132 12.10 20.28 10.72
CA GLU A 132 12.16 20.24 12.18
C GLU A 132 11.17 21.24 12.78
N ILE A 133 10.37 20.81 13.74
CA ILE A 133 9.37 21.64 14.42
C ILE A 133 10.07 22.50 15.48
N LEU A 134 10.17 23.80 15.26
CA LEU A 134 10.81 24.75 16.17
C LEU A 134 9.84 25.39 17.15
N LYS A 135 8.58 25.58 16.73
CA LYS A 135 7.53 26.21 17.54
C LYS A 135 6.17 25.60 17.20
N VAL A 136 5.33 25.44 18.21
CA VAL A 136 3.93 25.04 18.07
C VAL A 136 3.06 26.11 18.71
N GLU A 137 2.06 26.55 17.96
CA GLU A 137 1.02 27.50 18.36
C GLU A 137 -0.35 26.81 18.21
N GLN A 138 -1.44 27.44 18.66
CA GLN A 138 -2.77 26.83 18.62
C GLN A 138 -3.21 26.37 17.21
N ASP A 139 -2.89 27.19 16.19
CA ASP A 139 -3.32 26.98 14.80
C ASP A 139 -2.14 27.12 13.82
N ALA A 140 -0.91 26.92 14.29
CA ALA A 140 0.28 27.03 13.45
C ALA A 140 1.50 26.31 14.02
N ILE A 141 2.42 25.99 13.13
CA ILE A 141 3.76 25.51 13.47
C ILE A 141 4.81 26.38 12.78
N THR A 142 5.99 26.51 13.39
CA THR A 142 7.19 27.00 12.71
C THR A 142 8.12 25.83 12.49
N VAL A 143 8.47 25.58 11.23
CA VAL A 143 9.34 24.47 10.82
C VAL A 143 10.61 24.99 10.17
N ARG A 144 11.73 24.29 10.37
CA ARG A 144 12.99 24.56 9.69
C ARG A 144 13.30 23.46 8.68
N PHE A 145 13.49 23.84 7.42
CA PHE A 145 13.85 22.92 6.35
C PHE A 145 15.36 22.88 6.14
N SER A 146 15.93 21.68 5.95
CA SER A 146 17.32 21.52 5.52
C SER A 146 17.50 21.92 4.05
N GLU A 147 18.74 22.09 3.59
CA GLU A 147 19.05 22.41 2.18
C GLU A 147 18.55 21.36 1.18
N HIS A 148 18.36 20.12 1.63
CA HIS A 148 17.80 19.02 0.83
C HIS A 148 16.35 19.25 0.40
N TYR A 149 15.61 20.15 1.06
CA TYR A 149 14.23 20.50 0.73
C TYR A 149 14.14 21.97 0.34
N PRO A 150 14.55 22.34 -0.89
CA PRO A 150 14.45 23.71 -1.35
C PRO A 150 12.99 24.12 -1.50
N TYR A 151 12.70 25.34 -1.07
CA TYR A 151 11.36 25.91 -1.06
C TYR A 151 11.40 27.40 -1.38
N ARG A 152 10.24 27.96 -1.71
CA ARG A 152 9.98 29.41 -1.71
C ARG A 152 8.56 29.69 -1.24
N ILE A 153 8.31 30.92 -0.80
CA ILE A 153 6.97 31.40 -0.52
C ILE A 153 6.47 32.23 -1.71
N GLU A 154 5.34 31.83 -2.29
CA GLU A 154 4.64 32.56 -3.36
C GLU A 154 3.33 33.13 -2.80
N GLY A 155 3.29 34.42 -2.47
CA GLY A 155 2.14 34.98 -1.76
C GLY A 155 2.04 34.41 -0.34
N ASP A 156 1.04 33.58 -0.08
CA ASP A 156 0.86 32.81 1.17
C ASP A 156 1.00 31.29 0.96
N GLU A 157 1.55 30.84 -0.17
CA GLU A 157 1.75 29.43 -0.50
C GLU A 157 3.22 29.01 -0.27
N LEU A 158 3.42 27.91 0.45
CA LEU A 158 4.73 27.22 0.52
C LEU A 158 4.87 26.32 -0.71
N VAL A 159 5.86 26.60 -1.55
CA VAL A 159 6.13 25.85 -2.78
C VAL A 159 7.48 25.15 -2.66
N PHE A 160 7.47 23.82 -2.69
CA PHE A 160 8.67 23.01 -2.76
C PHE A 160 9.12 22.81 -4.21
N LEU A 161 10.44 22.80 -4.41
CA LEU A 161 11.06 22.74 -5.74
C LEU A 161 12.19 21.70 -5.77
N ASP A 162 12.78 21.49 -6.94
CA ASP A 162 14.13 20.95 -7.12
C ASP A 162 15.04 21.97 -7.86
N GLU A 163 16.27 21.55 -8.18
CA GLU A 163 17.29 22.38 -8.84
C GLU A 163 16.88 22.83 -10.25
N ASP A 164 16.05 22.04 -10.94
CA ASP A 164 15.52 22.33 -12.28
C ASP A 164 14.24 23.20 -12.20
N GLY A 165 13.81 23.58 -10.99
CA GLY A 165 12.62 24.41 -10.76
C GLY A 165 11.30 23.64 -10.88
N ILE A 166 11.33 22.30 -10.89
CA ILE A 166 10.12 21.47 -10.90
C ILE A 166 9.42 21.63 -9.55
N ARG A 167 8.11 21.87 -9.57
CA ARG A 167 7.28 21.97 -8.36
C ARG A 167 6.91 20.59 -7.83
N TYR A 168 6.95 20.46 -6.50
CA TYR A 168 6.53 19.28 -5.75
C TYR A 168 5.32 19.65 -4.89
N PRO A 169 4.09 19.47 -5.42
CA PRO A 169 2.86 19.74 -4.68
C PRO A 169 2.81 18.92 -3.39
N TRP A 170 2.22 19.50 -2.36
CA TRP A 170 2.06 18.87 -1.06
C TRP A 170 0.70 19.26 -0.47
N GLY A 171 0.18 18.41 0.40
CA GLY A 171 -1.10 18.68 1.06
C GLY A 171 -1.35 17.83 2.28
N ARG A 172 -0.37 17.09 2.78
CA ARG A 172 -0.54 16.22 3.94
C ARG A 172 0.56 16.46 4.93
N LEU A 173 0.19 16.57 6.20
CA LEU A 173 1.14 16.71 7.30
C LEU A 173 1.01 15.54 8.26
N LEU A 174 2.15 15.07 8.76
CA LEU A 174 2.22 14.08 9.83
C LEU A 174 3.47 14.30 10.67
N GLU A 175 3.33 14.21 11.99
CA GLU A 175 4.45 14.31 12.91
C GLU A 175 5.19 12.98 13.05
N PHE A 176 6.52 13.02 13.07
CA PHE A 176 7.42 11.90 13.30
C PHE A 176 8.31 12.13 14.53
N ASP A 177 8.48 11.08 15.33
CA ASP A 177 9.50 11.01 16.38
C ASP A 177 10.87 10.78 15.72
N PRO A 178 11.84 11.71 15.85
CA PRO A 178 13.13 11.61 15.16
C PRO A 178 14.07 10.57 15.79
N VAL A 179 13.83 10.17 17.05
CA VAL A 179 14.63 9.17 17.76
C VAL A 179 14.17 7.78 17.37
N LYS A 180 12.86 7.52 17.43
CA LYS A 180 12.26 6.24 17.03
C LYS A 180 12.13 6.09 15.51
N ARG A 181 12.15 7.20 14.76
CA ARG A 181 12.04 7.28 13.29
C ARG A 181 10.74 6.67 12.75
N GLU A 182 9.64 7.02 13.40
CA GLU A 182 8.28 6.55 13.13
C GLU A 182 7.27 7.68 13.35
N PRO A 183 6.01 7.56 12.89
CA PRO A 183 4.97 8.50 13.26
C PRO A 183 4.94 8.69 14.77
N ALA A 184 4.87 9.93 15.24
CA ALA A 184 4.85 10.18 16.68
C ALA A 184 3.63 9.49 17.32
N TYR A 185 3.76 9.11 18.59
CA TYR A 185 2.71 8.43 19.33
C TYR A 185 1.38 9.20 19.26
N MET A 186 0.30 8.55 18.82
CA MET A 186 -1.03 9.16 18.62
C MET A 186 -1.05 10.38 17.68
N ALA A 187 -0.05 10.54 16.80
CA ALA A 187 -0.04 11.61 15.81
C ALA A 187 -1.24 11.50 14.84
N LEU A 188 -1.76 12.66 14.44
CA LEU A 188 -2.88 12.77 13.51
C LEU A 188 -2.38 13.22 12.14
N ASP A 189 -3.05 12.74 11.10
CA ASP A 189 -2.92 13.30 9.75
C ASP A 189 -3.64 14.66 9.69
N TYR A 190 -2.96 15.68 9.14
CA TYR A 190 -3.61 16.93 8.74
C TYR A 190 -3.66 17.02 7.22
N TRP A 191 -4.87 17.19 6.69
CA TRP A 191 -5.15 17.15 5.25
C TRP A 191 -5.47 18.54 4.70
N GLY A 192 -4.83 18.86 3.59
CA GLY A 192 -5.10 20.06 2.79
C GLY A 192 -6.33 19.85 1.89
N LYS A 193 -6.89 20.96 1.41
CA LYS A 193 -8.12 20.97 0.60
C LYS A 193 -8.08 20.12 -0.68
N SER A 194 -6.91 19.87 -1.27
CA SER A 194 -6.79 19.13 -2.54
C SER A 194 -7.21 17.65 -2.43
N PHE A 195 -7.13 17.03 -1.25
CA PHE A 195 -7.53 15.64 -1.04
C PHE A 195 -9.04 15.41 -1.14
N VAL A 196 -9.85 16.38 -0.72
CA VAL A 196 -11.32 16.30 -0.84
C VAL A 196 -11.74 16.61 -2.29
N ILE A 197 -11.07 17.56 -2.95
CA ILE A 197 -11.38 17.93 -4.35
C ILE A 197 -11.02 16.79 -5.31
N SER A 198 -9.93 16.06 -5.06
CA SER A 198 -9.51 14.90 -5.86
C SER A 198 -10.35 13.64 -5.61
N GLY A 199 -11.25 13.67 -4.61
CA GLY A 199 -12.06 12.52 -4.22
C GLY A 199 -11.28 11.42 -3.52
N MET A 200 -10.05 11.68 -3.07
CA MET A 200 -9.22 10.72 -2.32
C MET A 200 -9.71 10.52 -0.88
N ILE A 201 -10.49 11.47 -0.33
CA ILE A 201 -11.15 11.35 0.98
C ILE A 201 -12.59 11.87 0.88
N PRO A 202 -13.58 11.19 1.47
CA PRO A 202 -14.95 11.71 1.59
C PRO A 202 -15.00 13.05 2.34
N ALA A 203 -15.87 13.97 1.92
CA ALA A 203 -16.00 15.30 2.53
C ALA A 203 -16.50 15.29 3.99
N ASP A 204 -16.97 14.14 4.50
CA ASP A 204 -17.64 13.96 5.79
C ASP A 204 -16.84 13.16 6.84
N GLU A 205 -15.58 12.80 6.56
CA GLU A 205 -14.73 12.15 7.58
C GLU A 205 -14.41 13.09 8.74
N LYS A 206 -14.91 12.73 9.93
CA LYS A 206 -14.65 13.41 11.20
C LYS A 206 -13.14 13.40 11.47
N GLY A 207 -12.49 14.55 11.27
CA GLY A 207 -11.04 14.71 11.42
C GLY A 207 -10.38 15.45 10.26
N SER A 208 -11.08 15.62 9.13
CA SER A 208 -10.60 16.47 8.04
C SER A 208 -10.72 17.95 8.42
N PHE A 209 -9.64 18.51 8.97
CA PHE A 209 -9.50 19.95 9.16
C PHE A 209 -9.26 20.61 7.80
N LEU A 210 -10.34 20.87 7.07
CA LEU A 210 -10.38 21.53 5.76
C LEU A 210 -9.73 22.94 5.80
N SER A 211 -8.42 23.01 5.72
CA SER A 211 -7.68 24.27 5.71
C SER A 211 -6.84 24.39 4.45
N ALA A 212 -6.85 25.58 3.85
CA ALA A 212 -5.79 25.94 2.93
C ALA A 212 -4.61 26.30 3.82
N PHE A 213 -3.55 25.49 3.80
CA PHE A 213 -2.35 25.80 4.57
C PHE A 213 -1.75 27.08 4.02
N ARG A 214 -1.66 28.10 4.87
CA ARG A 214 -1.00 29.36 4.55
C ARG A 214 0.39 29.33 5.17
N ALA A 215 1.36 29.86 4.44
CA ALA A 215 2.74 29.88 4.88
C ALA A 215 3.36 31.26 4.76
N SER A 216 4.27 31.56 5.67
CA SER A 216 5.06 32.80 5.66
C SER A 216 6.52 32.49 5.99
N ASP A 217 7.42 33.16 5.28
CA ASP A 217 8.86 33.02 5.50
C ASP A 217 9.26 33.75 6.80
N CYS A 218 9.99 33.06 7.66
CA CYS A 218 10.51 33.59 8.91
C CYS A 218 12.02 33.87 8.86
N GLY A 219 12.67 33.68 7.71
CA GLY A 219 14.12 33.76 7.57
C GLY A 219 14.83 32.49 8.06
N ASP A 220 16.14 32.38 7.80
CA ASP A 220 16.97 31.26 8.27
C ASP A 220 16.40 29.86 7.98
N ARG A 221 15.80 29.70 6.79
CA ARG A 221 15.11 28.49 6.33
C ARG A 221 13.93 28.05 7.21
N CYS A 222 13.37 28.98 8.00
CA CYS A 222 12.23 28.76 8.85
C CYS A 222 10.95 29.24 8.15
N VAL A 223 9.90 28.41 8.20
CA VAL A 223 8.59 28.72 7.63
C VAL A 223 7.54 28.55 8.72
N ARG A 224 6.70 29.57 8.90
CA ARG A 224 5.49 29.43 9.71
C ARG A 224 4.35 28.96 8.81
N VAL A 225 3.74 27.84 9.17
CA VAL A 225 2.61 27.21 8.46
C VAL A 225 1.37 27.25 9.35
N GLU A 226 0.29 27.81 8.85
CA GLU A 226 -1.02 27.84 9.50
C GLU A 226 -1.74 26.51 9.31
N VAL A 227 -1.95 25.81 10.41
CA VAL A 227 -2.60 24.49 10.48
C VAL A 227 -3.57 24.52 11.67
N PRO A 228 -4.86 24.81 11.43
CA PRO A 228 -5.84 24.91 12.51
C PRO A 228 -5.92 23.65 13.36
N GLY A 229 -5.91 23.80 14.69
CA GLY A 229 -5.98 22.69 15.63
C GLY A 229 -4.79 21.74 15.60
N ILE A 230 -3.61 22.21 15.17
CA ILE A 230 -2.43 21.37 15.13
C ILE A 230 -1.92 21.01 16.53
N HIS A 231 -1.65 19.72 16.70
CA HIS A 231 -0.97 19.14 17.84
C HIS A 231 0.35 18.56 17.32
N ALA A 232 1.44 19.03 17.90
CA ALA A 232 2.79 18.59 17.56
C ALA A 232 3.76 18.88 18.72
N THR A 233 4.96 18.30 18.64
CA THR A 233 6.01 18.41 19.63
C THR A 233 7.22 19.17 19.07
N VAL A 234 7.72 20.16 19.81
CA VAL A 234 8.96 20.86 19.43
C VAL A 234 10.13 19.89 19.45
N GLY A 235 10.97 19.94 18.41
CA GLY A 235 12.10 19.03 18.19
C GLY A 235 11.75 17.80 17.34
N ASN A 236 10.47 17.48 17.15
CA ASN A 236 10.05 16.43 16.22
C ASN A 236 10.16 16.89 14.76
N VAL A 237 9.97 15.95 13.84
CA VAL A 237 9.97 16.21 12.40
C VAL A 237 8.54 16.27 11.90
N MET A 238 8.20 17.32 11.17
CA MET A 238 6.97 17.41 10.40
C MET A 238 7.23 16.95 8.97
N TYR A 239 6.50 15.93 8.56
CA TYR A 239 6.43 15.46 7.17
C TYR A 239 5.47 16.33 6.37
N PHE A 240 5.87 16.73 5.16
CA PHE A 240 5.07 17.45 4.17
C PHE A 240 4.92 16.56 2.94
N GLY A 241 3.83 15.80 2.90
CA GLY A 241 3.56 14.78 1.90
C GLY A 241 2.87 15.28 0.64
N PRO A 242 3.14 14.63 -0.52
CA PRO A 242 2.46 14.93 -1.75
C PRO A 242 0.96 14.66 -1.64
N ASP A 243 0.18 15.43 -2.41
CA ASP A 243 -1.27 15.24 -2.57
C ASP A 243 -1.65 14.36 -3.76
N HIS A 244 -0.70 13.53 -4.19
CA HIS A 244 -0.76 12.80 -5.44
C HIS A 244 0.08 11.52 -5.37
N ARG A 245 -0.23 10.54 -6.23
CA ARG A 245 0.48 9.26 -6.36
C ARG A 245 0.88 9.05 -7.82
N ARG A 246 1.71 9.94 -8.36
CA ARG A 246 1.97 10.03 -9.80
C ARG A 246 3.06 9.08 -10.31
N VAL A 247 3.99 8.68 -9.46
CA VAL A 247 5.25 8.04 -9.85
C VAL A 247 5.55 6.85 -8.93
N PRO A 248 4.79 5.75 -9.03
CA PRO A 248 5.17 4.50 -8.38
C PRO A 248 6.56 4.03 -8.82
N GLY A 249 7.25 3.27 -7.96
CA GLY A 249 8.59 2.76 -8.24
C GLY A 249 8.57 1.66 -9.31
N VAL A 250 7.82 0.58 -9.06
CA VAL A 250 7.64 -0.53 -9.98
C VAL A 250 6.16 -0.76 -10.24
N PHE A 251 5.73 -0.55 -11.48
CA PHE A 251 4.39 -0.88 -11.94
C PHE A 251 4.39 -2.16 -12.77
N LEU A 252 3.62 -3.16 -12.33
CA LEU A 252 3.41 -4.43 -13.03
C LEU A 252 1.95 -4.53 -13.48
N ASN A 253 1.71 -4.78 -14.76
CA ASN A 253 0.36 -4.85 -15.32
C ASN A 253 0.23 -6.07 -16.24
N GLY A 254 -0.68 -6.99 -15.94
CA GLY A 254 -0.94 -8.13 -16.83
C GLY A 254 0.26 -9.08 -16.99
N CYS A 255 1.18 -9.11 -16.01
CA CYS A 255 2.39 -9.93 -16.09
C CYS A 255 2.18 -11.31 -15.47
N SER A 256 2.98 -12.29 -15.88
CA SER A 256 3.00 -13.64 -15.27
C SER A 256 4.41 -14.06 -14.89
N ASP A 257 4.54 -14.83 -13.81
CA ASP A 257 5.82 -15.36 -13.32
C ASP A 257 6.85 -14.23 -13.05
N VAL A 258 6.53 -13.34 -12.11
CA VAL A 258 7.36 -12.18 -11.76
C VAL A 258 8.16 -12.42 -10.49
N THR A 259 9.46 -12.13 -10.52
CA THR A 259 10.36 -12.15 -9.36
C THR A 259 11.07 -10.81 -9.19
N ILE A 260 10.98 -10.24 -7.99
CA ILE A 260 11.73 -9.05 -7.57
C ILE A 260 12.62 -9.47 -6.39
N ALA A 261 13.93 -9.53 -6.61
CA ALA A 261 14.87 -10.13 -5.68
C ALA A 261 16.04 -9.21 -5.32
N ASP A 262 16.28 -8.98 -4.03
CA ASP A 262 17.34 -8.08 -3.55
C ASP A 262 17.30 -6.69 -4.21
N VAL A 263 16.10 -6.11 -4.22
CA VAL A 263 15.84 -4.76 -4.71
C VAL A 263 15.51 -3.85 -3.54
N THR A 264 16.13 -2.67 -3.51
CA THR A 264 15.85 -1.64 -2.49
C THR A 264 15.20 -0.41 -3.11
N ILE A 265 13.96 -0.11 -2.75
CA ILE A 265 13.31 1.15 -3.13
C ILE A 265 13.45 2.12 -1.98
N HIS A 266 14.32 3.10 -2.16
CA HIS A 266 14.51 4.15 -1.19
C HIS A 266 13.36 5.15 -1.22
N HIS A 267 12.84 5.46 -2.41
CA HIS A 267 11.80 6.46 -2.57
C HIS A 267 10.94 6.23 -3.82
N SER A 268 9.67 6.65 -3.75
CA SER A 268 8.71 6.69 -4.86
C SER A 268 7.63 7.73 -4.59
N GLY A 269 7.13 8.37 -5.65
CA GLY A 269 6.06 9.38 -5.61
C GLY A 269 4.69 8.76 -5.72
N GLY A 270 4.40 7.83 -4.82
CA GLY A 270 3.30 6.88 -4.87
C GLY A 270 3.77 5.57 -4.23
N MET A 271 3.17 4.46 -4.63
CA MET A 271 3.53 3.14 -4.10
C MET A 271 4.93 2.72 -4.56
N ALA A 272 5.68 2.02 -3.72
CA ALA A 272 6.99 1.52 -4.11
C ALA A 272 6.88 0.42 -5.18
N ALA A 273 5.96 -0.53 -5.01
CA ALA A 273 5.59 -1.49 -6.04
C ALA A 273 4.08 -1.72 -6.09
N ILE A 274 3.50 -1.73 -7.29
CA ILE A 274 2.08 -1.98 -7.53
C ILE A 274 1.93 -3.00 -8.66
N ALA A 275 1.26 -4.11 -8.37
CA ALA A 275 0.92 -5.15 -9.33
C ALA A 275 -0.59 -5.17 -9.55
N GLN A 276 -1.02 -5.08 -10.80
CA GLN A 276 -2.42 -5.24 -11.17
C GLN A 276 -2.56 -6.32 -12.24
N LYS A 277 -3.57 -7.19 -12.07
CA LYS A 277 -3.87 -8.29 -13.00
C LYS A 277 -2.68 -9.19 -13.32
N CYS A 278 -1.77 -9.36 -12.37
CA CYS A 278 -0.62 -10.23 -12.54
C CYS A 278 -0.90 -11.63 -11.99
N GLU A 279 -0.29 -12.64 -12.59
CA GLU A 279 -0.34 -14.02 -12.13
C GLU A 279 1.02 -14.42 -11.56
N SER A 280 1.06 -14.85 -10.30
CA SER A 280 2.27 -15.31 -9.62
C SER A 280 3.38 -14.25 -9.52
N VAL A 281 3.42 -13.53 -8.40
CA VAL A 281 4.37 -12.44 -8.14
C VAL A 281 5.12 -12.71 -6.84
N ALA A 282 6.44 -12.75 -6.89
CA ALA A 282 7.30 -13.02 -5.75
C ALA A 282 8.29 -11.88 -5.48
N PHE A 283 8.38 -11.47 -4.22
CA PHE A 283 9.39 -10.58 -3.69
C PHE A 283 10.24 -11.37 -2.69
N SER A 284 11.57 -11.31 -2.84
CA SER A 284 12.51 -11.94 -1.92
C SER A 284 13.64 -10.99 -1.56
N ASP A 285 13.91 -10.81 -0.27
CA ASP A 285 14.97 -9.91 0.21
C ASP A 285 14.76 -8.46 -0.30
N TYR A 286 13.51 -8.09 -0.57
CA TYR A 286 13.08 -6.77 -1.04
C TYR A 286 13.00 -5.77 0.11
N ARG A 287 13.39 -4.52 -0.14
CA ARG A 287 13.48 -3.50 0.89
C ARG A 287 12.83 -2.19 0.45
N VAL A 288 12.00 -1.62 1.30
CA VAL A 288 11.53 -0.23 1.20
C VAL A 288 11.97 0.48 2.47
N LEU A 289 12.91 1.42 2.37
CA LEU A 289 13.46 2.13 3.53
C LEU A 289 14.12 3.44 3.10
N ALA A 290 14.02 4.47 3.94
CA ALA A 290 14.64 5.75 3.64
C ALA A 290 16.16 5.59 3.47
N LYS A 291 16.75 6.29 2.48
CA LYS A 291 18.17 6.10 2.15
C LYS A 291 19.07 6.40 3.35
N PRO A 292 19.84 5.41 3.86
CA PRO A 292 20.71 5.62 5.01
C PRO A 292 21.72 6.75 4.78
N GLY A 293 22.04 7.49 5.83
CA GLY A 293 23.00 8.60 5.78
C GLY A 293 22.45 9.92 5.22
N THR A 294 21.25 9.94 4.65
CA THR A 294 20.63 11.19 4.14
C THR A 294 19.87 11.98 5.21
N GLY A 295 19.64 11.39 6.39
CA GLY A 295 18.81 11.96 7.44
C GLY A 295 17.30 11.81 7.21
N ARG A 296 16.87 11.51 5.97
CA ARG A 296 15.47 11.30 5.59
C ARG A 296 14.81 10.23 6.48
N ILE A 297 13.62 10.51 7.00
CA ILE A 297 12.82 9.54 7.78
C ILE A 297 11.98 8.69 6.84
N VAL A 298 11.32 9.30 5.86
CA VAL A 298 10.31 8.62 5.04
C VAL A 298 10.91 7.93 3.81
N SER A 299 10.38 6.74 3.49
CA SER A 299 10.71 5.99 2.27
C SER A 299 9.74 6.33 1.13
N ALA A 300 8.80 5.47 0.78
CA ALA A 300 7.78 5.73 -0.25
C ALA A 300 6.64 6.62 0.26
N THR A 301 6.05 7.45 -0.60
CA THR A 301 4.96 8.35 -0.21
C THR A 301 3.57 7.70 -0.18
N ALA A 302 3.50 6.40 -0.44
CA ALA A 302 2.32 5.54 -0.23
C ALA A 302 2.78 4.13 0.17
N ASP A 303 2.05 3.10 -0.23
CA ASP A 303 2.28 1.69 0.15
C ASP A 303 3.65 1.16 -0.31
N ALA A 304 4.19 0.17 0.43
CA ALA A 304 5.45 -0.48 0.04
C ALA A 304 5.23 -1.54 -1.06
N THR A 305 4.11 -2.26 -1.01
CA THR A 305 3.66 -3.20 -2.04
C THR A 305 2.14 -3.16 -2.13
N HIS A 306 1.57 -3.43 -3.29
CA HIS A 306 0.12 -3.41 -3.47
C HIS A 306 -0.28 -4.31 -4.64
N PHE A 307 -1.34 -5.11 -4.48
CA PHE A 307 -1.74 -6.15 -5.42
C PHE A 307 -3.25 -6.10 -5.70
N VAL A 308 -3.60 -5.83 -6.96
CA VAL A 308 -5.00 -5.61 -7.38
C VAL A 308 -5.40 -6.64 -8.42
N ASN A 309 -6.44 -7.44 -8.12
CA ASN A 309 -6.95 -8.50 -8.99
C ASN A 309 -5.83 -9.44 -9.53
N CYS A 310 -4.82 -9.71 -8.71
CA CYS A 310 -3.77 -10.67 -9.05
C CYS A 310 -4.27 -12.10 -8.80
N THR A 311 -3.67 -13.08 -9.47
CA THR A 311 -4.01 -14.51 -9.37
C THR A 311 -2.74 -15.35 -9.15
N GLY A 312 -2.88 -16.68 -9.07
CA GLY A 312 -1.75 -17.58 -8.86
C GLY A 312 -1.21 -17.47 -7.43
N LYS A 313 0.09 -17.18 -7.27
CA LYS A 313 0.73 -17.08 -5.95
C LYS A 313 1.40 -15.72 -5.71
N ILE A 314 1.03 -15.02 -4.65
CA ILE A 314 1.76 -13.85 -4.16
C ILE A 314 2.67 -14.28 -3.02
N ARG A 315 3.97 -14.00 -3.14
CA ARG A 315 4.95 -14.32 -2.08
C ARG A 315 5.76 -13.09 -1.69
N LEU A 316 5.77 -12.76 -0.41
CA LEU A 316 6.67 -11.80 0.21
C LEU A 316 7.56 -12.55 1.21
N ASP A 317 8.86 -12.64 0.94
CA ASP A 317 9.79 -13.47 1.69
C ASP A 317 11.02 -12.67 2.10
N ARG A 318 11.35 -12.62 3.41
CA ARG A 318 12.47 -11.83 3.96
C ARG A 318 12.46 -10.36 3.53
N CYS A 319 11.28 -9.76 3.40
CA CYS A 319 11.14 -8.36 2.99
C CYS A 319 11.22 -7.41 4.20
N ARG A 320 11.77 -6.21 4.00
CA ARG A 320 11.78 -5.14 5.01
C ARG A 320 11.06 -3.92 4.46
N MET A 321 9.96 -3.51 5.07
CA MET A 321 9.15 -2.38 4.62
C MET A 321 9.03 -1.39 5.77
N GLU A 322 9.74 -0.29 5.63
CA GLU A 322 9.99 0.68 6.69
C GLU A 322 9.74 2.12 6.23
N SER A 323 9.05 2.87 7.09
CA SER A 323 8.85 4.32 6.98
C SER A 323 8.16 4.81 5.70
N GLN A 324 7.44 3.93 4.99
CA GLN A 324 6.56 4.38 3.91
C GLN A 324 5.31 5.04 4.50
N MET A 325 4.58 5.79 3.68
CA MET A 325 3.48 6.63 4.17
C MET A 325 2.11 5.97 4.07
N ASP A 326 2.05 4.72 3.63
CA ASP A 326 0.86 3.85 3.73
C ASP A 326 1.23 2.38 4.04
N ASP A 327 0.29 1.46 3.86
CA ASP A 327 0.43 0.06 4.28
C ASP A 327 1.67 -0.64 3.68
N ALA A 328 2.20 -1.65 4.36
CA ALA A 328 3.32 -2.43 3.84
C ALA A 328 2.87 -3.30 2.65
N THR A 329 1.71 -3.93 2.77
CA THR A 329 1.05 -4.58 1.63
C THR A 329 -0.46 -4.42 1.70
N ASN A 330 -1.12 -4.29 0.55
CA ASN A 330 -2.55 -4.52 0.39
C ASN A 330 -2.78 -5.52 -0.76
N ILE A 331 -3.65 -6.52 -0.55
CA ILE A 331 -3.99 -7.56 -1.53
C ILE A 331 -5.51 -7.65 -1.63
N HIS A 332 -6.10 -7.16 -2.72
CA HIS A 332 -7.54 -7.08 -2.87
C HIS A 332 -8.01 -7.21 -4.34
N GLY A 333 -9.32 -7.35 -4.51
CA GLY A 333 -9.99 -7.16 -5.80
C GLY A 333 -10.64 -5.77 -5.88
N ASN A 334 -11.19 -5.38 -7.04
CA ASN A 334 -12.02 -4.17 -7.14
C ASN A 334 -13.52 -4.51 -7.14
N TYR A 335 -14.30 -3.63 -6.51
CA TYR A 335 -15.71 -3.45 -6.81
C TYR A 335 -15.90 -2.32 -7.82
N ALA A 336 -16.81 -2.53 -8.78
CA ALA A 336 -17.51 -1.46 -9.49
C ALA A 336 -18.98 -1.43 -9.05
N THR A 337 -19.70 -0.34 -9.29
CA THR A 337 -21.14 -0.27 -9.01
C THR A 337 -21.94 -0.38 -10.30
N ILE A 338 -23.15 -0.93 -10.25
CA ILE A 338 -24.09 -0.78 -11.38
C ILE A 338 -24.56 0.68 -11.42
N ASP A 339 -24.13 1.43 -12.43
CA ASP A 339 -24.59 2.80 -12.69
C ASP A 339 -25.99 2.79 -13.29
N ARG A 340 -26.23 1.87 -14.23
CA ARG A 340 -27.47 1.79 -14.99
C ARG A 340 -27.78 0.36 -15.40
N ILE A 341 -29.07 0.01 -15.34
CA ILE A 341 -29.63 -1.21 -15.94
C ILE A 341 -30.28 -0.81 -17.27
N ALA A 342 -29.65 -1.17 -18.38
CA ALA A 342 -30.10 -0.85 -19.74
C ALA A 342 -31.06 -1.90 -20.34
N GLY A 343 -31.21 -3.04 -19.67
CA GLY A 343 -32.12 -4.13 -20.03
C GLY A 343 -31.94 -5.33 -19.10
N PRO A 344 -32.70 -6.42 -19.28
CA PRO A 344 -32.63 -7.58 -18.40
C PRO A 344 -31.26 -8.25 -18.36
N ARG A 345 -30.42 -8.07 -19.40
CA ARG A 345 -29.06 -8.62 -19.51
C ARG A 345 -27.99 -7.57 -19.77
N CYS A 346 -28.33 -6.29 -19.69
CA CYS A 346 -27.44 -5.20 -20.08
C CYS A 346 -27.28 -4.24 -18.91
N ILE A 347 -26.07 -4.12 -18.40
CA ILE A 347 -25.72 -3.21 -17.30
C ILE A 347 -24.56 -2.31 -17.71
N GLU A 348 -24.51 -1.12 -17.14
CA GLU A 348 -23.35 -0.23 -17.20
C GLU A 348 -22.77 -0.15 -15.78
N LEU A 349 -21.48 -0.44 -15.66
CA LEU A 349 -20.73 -0.37 -14.41
C LEU A 349 -19.98 0.96 -14.32
N ARG A 350 -19.80 1.45 -13.09
CA ARG A 350 -19.00 2.63 -12.77
C ARG A 350 -17.90 2.32 -11.75
N PHE A 351 -16.68 2.77 -12.03
CA PHE A 351 -15.62 2.88 -11.03
C PHE A 351 -15.85 4.14 -10.18
N MET A 352 -16.01 3.95 -8.88
CA MET A 352 -16.40 5.04 -7.97
C MET A 352 -15.19 5.80 -7.44
N HIS A 353 -14.13 5.09 -7.04
CA HIS A 353 -12.88 5.71 -6.62
C HIS A 353 -12.06 6.13 -7.85
N SER A 354 -11.57 7.38 -7.88
CA SER A 354 -10.89 7.96 -9.05
C SER A 354 -9.60 7.21 -9.43
N GLN A 355 -8.95 6.58 -8.45
CA GLN A 355 -7.75 5.77 -8.65
C GLN A 355 -8.05 4.31 -9.07
N HIS A 356 -9.30 3.93 -9.30
CA HIS A 356 -9.67 2.65 -9.94
C HIS A 356 -10.00 2.82 -11.43
N ALA A 357 -9.90 4.03 -11.96
CA ALA A 357 -10.27 4.35 -13.33
C ALA A 357 -9.43 3.58 -14.36
N GLY A 358 -10.06 3.31 -15.50
CA GLY A 358 -9.48 2.60 -16.66
C GLY A 358 -9.21 1.12 -16.45
N PHE A 359 -9.64 0.55 -15.33
CA PHE A 359 -9.49 -0.86 -15.01
C PHE A 359 -10.57 -1.70 -15.72
N PRO A 360 -10.27 -2.61 -16.68
CA PRO A 360 -11.32 -3.40 -17.32
C PRO A 360 -11.73 -4.57 -16.42
N LEU A 361 -12.62 -4.33 -15.45
CA LEU A 361 -13.00 -5.30 -14.41
C LEU A 361 -13.52 -6.65 -14.96
N LEU A 362 -14.30 -6.60 -16.04
CA LEU A 362 -14.90 -7.77 -16.70
C LEU A 362 -14.58 -7.77 -18.20
N ALA A 363 -14.44 -8.97 -18.74
CA ALA A 363 -14.30 -9.29 -20.16
C ALA A 363 -15.26 -10.42 -20.57
N ALA A 364 -15.39 -10.67 -21.87
CA ALA A 364 -16.15 -11.81 -22.37
C ALA A 364 -15.56 -13.13 -21.83
N GLY A 365 -16.41 -14.00 -21.29
CA GLY A 365 -16.02 -15.26 -20.66
C GLY A 365 -15.83 -15.17 -19.13
N ASP A 366 -15.78 -13.97 -18.55
CA ASP A 366 -15.73 -13.80 -17.10
C ASP A 366 -17.08 -14.12 -16.42
N SER A 367 -17.05 -14.18 -15.08
CA SER A 367 -18.24 -14.28 -14.26
C SER A 367 -18.39 -13.04 -13.38
N ALA A 368 -19.48 -12.30 -13.54
CA ALA A 368 -19.85 -11.22 -12.65
C ALA A 368 -20.48 -11.79 -11.38
N ALA A 369 -20.01 -11.36 -10.20
CA ALA A 369 -20.69 -11.60 -8.94
C ALA A 369 -21.24 -10.28 -8.38
N PHE A 370 -22.47 -10.35 -7.90
CA PHE A 370 -23.23 -9.21 -7.40
C PHE A 370 -23.27 -9.22 -5.88
N SER A 371 -23.13 -8.05 -5.27
CA SER A 371 -23.23 -7.89 -3.81
C SER A 371 -23.97 -6.61 -3.47
N ASP A 372 -24.76 -6.64 -2.40
CA ASP A 372 -25.44 -5.46 -1.89
C ASP A 372 -24.41 -4.41 -1.44
N GLY A 373 -24.55 -3.15 -1.89
CA GLY A 373 -23.55 -2.11 -1.64
C GLY A 373 -23.45 -1.61 -0.21
N ARG A 374 -24.41 -1.97 0.65
CA ARG A 374 -24.43 -1.57 2.06
C ARG A 374 -24.01 -2.70 2.99
N THR A 375 -24.25 -3.94 2.58
CA THR A 375 -24.10 -5.11 3.45
C THR A 375 -23.06 -6.11 2.93
N LEU A 376 -22.53 -5.89 1.71
CA LEU A 376 -21.67 -6.83 0.97
C LEU A 376 -22.29 -8.22 0.76
N HIS A 377 -23.59 -8.37 1.06
CA HIS A 377 -24.31 -9.63 0.97
C HIS A 377 -24.36 -10.09 -0.50
N PRO A 378 -23.98 -11.35 -0.81
CA PRO A 378 -24.05 -11.87 -2.17
C PRO A 378 -25.48 -11.90 -2.72
N LEU A 379 -25.69 -11.32 -3.91
CA LEU A 379 -26.99 -11.27 -4.59
C LEU A 379 -27.07 -12.25 -5.78
N GLY A 380 -26.03 -13.07 -5.98
CA GLY A 380 -25.90 -14.02 -7.07
C GLY A 380 -24.81 -13.61 -8.07
N GLY A 381 -24.84 -14.19 -9.26
CA GLY A 381 -23.87 -13.91 -10.31
C GLY A 381 -24.40 -14.27 -11.69
N ALA A 382 -23.69 -13.84 -12.73
CA ALA A 382 -24.02 -14.12 -14.12
C ALA A 382 -22.74 -14.20 -14.96
N ALA A 383 -22.74 -15.10 -15.96
CA ALA A 383 -21.67 -15.15 -16.95
C ALA A 383 -21.71 -13.92 -17.86
N VAL A 384 -20.53 -13.44 -18.27
CA VAL A 384 -20.36 -12.26 -19.12
C VAL A 384 -20.18 -12.70 -20.58
N CYS A 385 -21.08 -12.27 -21.46
CA CYS A 385 -21.00 -12.50 -22.90
C CYS A 385 -20.11 -11.47 -23.60
N ALA A 386 -20.18 -10.21 -23.17
CA ALA A 386 -19.41 -9.12 -23.74
C ALA A 386 -19.21 -8.00 -22.71
N ALA A 387 -18.07 -7.32 -22.81
CA ALA A 387 -17.79 -6.11 -22.05
C ALA A 387 -17.16 -5.06 -22.98
N ASN A 388 -17.62 -3.81 -22.91
CA ASN A 388 -17.11 -2.72 -23.74
C ASN A 388 -16.84 -1.49 -22.88
N VAL A 389 -15.57 -1.09 -22.80
CA VAL A 389 -15.15 0.14 -22.11
C VAL A 389 -15.77 1.33 -22.83
N ILE A 390 -16.58 2.13 -22.12
CA ILE A 390 -17.18 3.35 -22.64
C ILE A 390 -16.21 4.52 -22.47
N ASN A 391 -15.65 4.67 -21.26
CA ASN A 391 -14.64 5.67 -20.92
C ASN A 391 -13.87 5.20 -19.67
N ARG A 392 -13.03 6.06 -19.09
CA ARG A 392 -12.22 5.75 -17.91
C ARG A 392 -13.03 5.27 -16.70
N ASP A 393 -14.30 5.66 -16.57
CA ASP A 393 -15.11 5.32 -15.39
C ASP A 393 -16.19 4.30 -15.71
N LEU A 394 -16.55 4.10 -16.99
CA LEU A 394 -17.74 3.34 -17.40
C LEU A 394 -17.42 2.10 -18.25
N LEU A 395 -18.05 0.98 -17.91
CA LEU A 395 -17.97 -0.30 -18.61
C LEU A 395 -19.38 -0.83 -18.91
N ALA A 396 -19.72 -1.00 -20.19
CA ALA A 396 -20.96 -1.68 -20.59
C ALA A 396 -20.75 -3.21 -20.56
N VAL A 397 -21.67 -3.95 -19.96
CA VAL A 397 -21.59 -5.42 -19.81
C VAL A 397 -22.89 -6.06 -20.30
N HIS A 398 -22.75 -7.08 -21.14
CA HIS A 398 -23.83 -7.95 -21.58
C HIS A 398 -23.68 -9.33 -20.91
N LEU A 399 -24.73 -9.76 -20.21
CA LEU A 399 -24.78 -11.00 -19.45
C LEU A 399 -25.39 -12.14 -20.28
N ALA A 400 -25.05 -13.38 -19.95
CA ALA A 400 -25.62 -14.57 -20.57
C ALA A 400 -27.11 -14.75 -20.23
N ASP A 401 -27.46 -14.49 -18.97
CA ASP A 401 -28.78 -14.66 -18.40
C ASP A 401 -29.36 -13.32 -17.91
N ASP A 402 -30.67 -13.32 -17.65
CA ASP A 402 -31.35 -12.19 -17.02
C ASP A 402 -30.76 -11.94 -15.62
N LEU A 403 -30.70 -10.67 -15.21
CA LEU A 403 -30.24 -10.27 -13.90
C LEU A 403 -31.03 -11.00 -12.79
N PRO A 404 -30.36 -11.46 -11.72
CA PRO A 404 -31.04 -11.99 -10.55
C PRO A 404 -32.07 -10.99 -9.98
N PRO A 405 -33.17 -11.47 -9.35
CA PRO A 405 -34.09 -10.61 -8.64
C PRO A 405 -33.37 -9.79 -7.55
N GLY A 406 -33.72 -8.51 -7.41
CA GLY A 406 -33.15 -7.63 -6.37
C GLY A 406 -31.92 -6.83 -6.80
N ILE A 407 -31.37 -7.06 -8.00
CA ILE A 407 -30.30 -6.23 -8.55
C ILE A 407 -30.84 -4.84 -8.92
N VAL A 408 -30.18 -3.81 -8.39
CA VAL A 408 -30.53 -2.39 -8.58
C VAL A 408 -29.28 -1.54 -8.85
N PRO A 409 -29.41 -0.31 -9.41
CA PRO A 409 -28.30 0.63 -9.43
C PRO A 409 -27.69 0.83 -8.03
N GLY A 410 -26.36 0.89 -7.96
CA GLY A 410 -25.59 0.88 -6.71
C GLY A 410 -25.20 -0.51 -6.19
N THR A 411 -25.72 -1.59 -6.79
CA THR A 411 -25.24 -2.96 -6.52
C THR A 411 -23.76 -3.07 -6.89
N LEU A 412 -22.95 -3.68 -6.03
CA LEU A 412 -21.54 -3.93 -6.29
C LEU A 412 -21.36 -5.11 -7.23
N VAL A 413 -20.35 -5.00 -8.08
CA VAL A 413 -19.94 -6.02 -9.04
C VAL A 413 -18.45 -6.26 -8.89
N HIS A 414 -18.04 -7.51 -8.80
CA HIS A 414 -16.65 -7.92 -8.92
C HIS A 414 -16.53 -9.13 -9.88
N ASN A 415 -15.32 -9.43 -10.32
CA ASN A 415 -15.05 -10.59 -11.16
C ASN A 415 -14.83 -11.83 -10.28
N ALA A 416 -15.81 -12.74 -10.27
CA ALA A 416 -15.72 -14.01 -9.56
C ALA A 416 -15.09 -15.14 -10.39
N GLY A 417 -14.81 -14.91 -11.68
CA GLY A 417 -14.08 -15.86 -12.52
C GLY A 417 -12.57 -15.89 -12.24
N GLN A 418 -12.04 -14.88 -11.54
CA GLN A 418 -10.64 -14.81 -11.17
C GLN A 418 -10.36 -15.69 -9.95
N THR A 419 -9.42 -16.62 -10.07
CA THR A 419 -8.97 -17.43 -8.93
C THR A 419 -8.14 -16.55 -8.00
N ALA A 420 -8.66 -16.27 -6.82
CA ALA A 420 -7.97 -15.48 -5.80
C ALA A 420 -6.59 -16.09 -5.48
N PRO A 421 -5.56 -15.27 -5.27
CA PRO A 421 -4.20 -15.76 -5.18
C PRO A 421 -3.96 -16.48 -3.85
N GLU A 422 -3.16 -17.54 -3.87
CA GLU A 422 -2.51 -18.02 -2.65
C GLU A 422 -1.49 -16.97 -2.19
N VAL A 423 -1.41 -16.71 -0.89
CA VAL A 423 -0.57 -15.66 -0.32
C VAL A 423 0.35 -16.25 0.74
N GLU A 424 1.65 -16.02 0.59
CA GLU A 424 2.67 -16.35 1.59
C GLU A 424 3.45 -15.09 1.96
N ILE A 425 3.40 -14.69 3.24
CA ILE A 425 4.15 -13.57 3.80
C ILE A 425 5.01 -14.12 4.93
N THR A 426 6.31 -14.26 4.69
CA THR A 426 7.23 -14.97 5.58
C THR A 426 8.49 -14.21 5.91
N ASP A 427 8.85 -14.22 7.20
CA ASP A 427 10.10 -13.66 7.73
C ASP A 427 10.33 -12.18 7.36
N CYS A 428 9.24 -11.42 7.21
CA CYS A 428 9.26 -10.00 6.87
C CYS A 428 9.29 -9.11 8.13
N VAL A 429 9.69 -7.86 7.93
CA VAL A 429 9.73 -6.82 8.97
C VAL A 429 8.96 -5.58 8.50
N PHE A 430 7.96 -5.17 9.27
CA PHE A 430 7.05 -4.06 8.97
C PHE A 430 7.09 -3.03 10.10
N THR A 431 7.76 -1.89 9.89
CA THR A 431 8.06 -0.95 10.99
C THR A 431 8.02 0.51 10.57
N GLY A 432 7.66 1.42 11.47
CA GLY A 432 7.90 2.87 11.29
C GLY A 432 7.12 3.53 10.15
N ASN A 433 6.26 2.80 9.43
CA ASN A 433 5.39 3.33 8.41
C ASN A 433 4.16 3.99 9.03
N ARG A 434 3.52 4.90 8.30
CA ARG A 434 2.05 5.02 8.37
C ARG A 434 1.51 4.05 7.33
N ALA A 435 0.37 3.38 7.44
CA ALA A 435 -0.63 3.39 8.51
C ALA A 435 -0.72 2.00 9.15
N ARG A 436 -1.36 1.05 8.47
CA ARG A 436 -1.46 -0.34 8.91
C ARG A 436 -0.20 -1.10 8.50
N GLY A 437 -0.03 -2.30 9.06
CA GLY A 437 0.99 -3.24 8.61
C GLY A 437 0.58 -3.84 7.27
N ILE A 438 -0.35 -4.79 7.27
CA ILE A 438 -0.82 -5.47 6.06
C ILE A 438 -2.35 -5.49 5.96
N LEU A 439 -2.89 -5.27 4.76
CA LEU A 439 -4.30 -5.44 4.41
C LEU A 439 -4.51 -6.68 3.55
N LEU A 440 -5.41 -7.57 3.98
CA LEU A 440 -5.62 -8.87 3.35
C LEU A 440 -7.08 -9.08 2.94
N GLY A 441 -7.31 -9.13 1.63
CA GLY A 441 -8.61 -9.42 1.03
C GLY A 441 -8.70 -10.71 0.22
N SER A 442 -7.59 -11.44 0.04
CA SER A 442 -7.59 -12.67 -0.78
C SER A 442 -8.48 -13.78 -0.22
N ALA A 443 -9.31 -14.37 -1.08
CA ALA A 443 -10.06 -15.60 -0.79
C ALA A 443 -9.21 -16.87 -0.93
N GLY A 444 -8.01 -16.77 -1.52
CA GLY A 444 -7.07 -17.89 -1.62
C GLY A 444 -6.40 -18.20 -0.27
N LYS A 445 -5.77 -19.36 -0.18
CA LYS A 445 -5.07 -19.79 1.03
C LYS A 445 -3.96 -18.79 1.38
N THR A 446 -4.04 -18.24 2.58
CA THR A 446 -3.13 -17.19 3.04
C THR A 446 -2.37 -17.63 4.29
N ARG A 447 -1.05 -17.46 4.28
CA ARG A 447 -0.18 -17.72 5.43
C ARG A 447 0.70 -16.52 5.72
N VAL A 448 0.57 -15.98 6.94
CA VAL A 448 1.40 -14.90 7.49
C VAL A 448 2.21 -15.48 8.64
N ALA A 449 3.52 -15.68 8.44
CA ALA A 449 4.33 -16.36 9.44
C ALA A 449 5.76 -15.86 9.64
N GLY A 450 6.22 -15.89 10.89
CA GLY A 450 7.61 -15.51 11.23
C GLY A 450 7.91 -14.02 11.08
N ASN A 451 6.89 -13.17 10.94
CA ASN A 451 7.08 -11.74 10.68
C ASN A 451 7.19 -10.92 11.97
N ILE A 452 7.78 -9.74 11.87
CA ILE A 452 7.83 -8.73 12.92
C ILE A 452 7.01 -7.52 12.50
N PHE A 453 6.10 -7.09 13.37
CA PHE A 453 5.25 -5.93 13.19
C PHE A 453 5.53 -4.90 14.29
N HIS A 454 5.67 -3.64 13.90
CA HIS A 454 5.71 -2.48 14.79
C HIS A 454 5.08 -1.29 14.06
N ASN A 455 3.76 -1.20 14.10
CA ASN A 455 2.99 -0.27 13.29
C ASN A 455 2.15 0.65 14.18
N PRO A 456 1.96 1.93 13.80
CA PRO A 456 1.06 2.82 14.51
C PRO A 456 -0.42 2.46 14.30
N GLY A 457 -0.77 1.77 13.21
CA GLY A 457 -2.10 1.22 12.99
C GLY A 457 -2.21 -0.26 13.34
N ALA A 458 -3.32 -0.87 12.90
CA ALA A 458 -3.49 -2.32 12.94
C ALA A 458 -2.33 -3.00 12.19
N ALA A 459 -1.71 -3.99 12.82
CA ALA A 459 -0.63 -4.76 12.20
C ALA A 459 -1.17 -5.61 11.04
N ILE A 460 -2.35 -6.19 11.23
CA ILE A 460 -3.08 -6.94 10.20
C ILE A 460 -4.52 -6.43 10.20
N LEU A 461 -4.99 -5.99 9.04
CA LEU A 461 -6.38 -5.60 8.82
C LEU A 461 -6.99 -6.46 7.71
N LEU A 462 -8.15 -7.04 7.98
CA LEU A 462 -8.97 -7.70 6.99
C LEU A 462 -10.14 -6.77 6.72
N GLU A 463 -10.10 -6.10 5.57
CA GLU A 463 -11.07 -5.08 5.19
C GLU A 463 -11.39 -5.15 3.69
N GLY A 464 -12.63 -4.82 3.38
CA GLY A 464 -13.13 -4.48 2.05
C GLY A 464 -14.48 -3.80 2.21
N ASP A 465 -14.81 -2.89 1.29
CA ASP A 465 -16.00 -2.05 1.40
C ASP A 465 -16.57 -1.69 0.03
N GLY A 466 -17.83 -1.24 0.01
CA GLY A 466 -18.54 -0.75 -1.18
C GLY A 466 -18.94 0.71 -1.10
N LYS A 467 -18.22 1.51 -0.30
CA LYS A 467 -18.61 2.88 0.07
C LYS A 467 -17.48 3.89 -0.12
N THR A 468 -16.30 3.60 0.38
CA THR A 468 -15.13 4.48 0.41
C THR A 468 -14.12 4.01 -0.63
N TRP A 469 -13.51 2.84 -0.43
CA TRP A 469 -12.42 2.37 -1.29
C TRP A 469 -12.91 1.52 -2.45
N PHE A 470 -14.07 0.86 -2.31
CA PHE A 470 -14.56 -0.08 -3.33
C PHE A 470 -13.56 -1.22 -3.59
N GLU A 471 -12.93 -1.70 -2.52
CA GLU A 471 -12.01 -2.84 -2.54
C GLU A 471 -12.76 -4.11 -2.12
N GLN A 472 -12.70 -5.12 -2.99
CA GLN A 472 -13.26 -6.44 -2.73
C GLN A 472 -12.31 -7.25 -1.86
N ALA A 473 -12.84 -7.69 -0.71
CA ALA A 473 -12.17 -8.61 0.19
C ALA A 473 -13.13 -9.69 0.68
N ALA A 474 -12.65 -10.93 0.78
CA ALA A 474 -13.42 -12.03 1.35
C ALA A 474 -12.50 -13.19 1.74
N VAL A 475 -11.75 -13.04 2.82
CA VAL A 475 -10.80 -14.06 3.31
C VAL A 475 -11.50 -15.38 3.59
N ARG A 476 -10.99 -16.51 3.09
CA ARG A 476 -11.59 -17.85 3.27
C ARG A 476 -10.71 -18.89 3.95
N ASP A 477 -9.41 -18.66 4.03
CA ASP A 477 -8.43 -19.54 4.69
C ASP A 477 -7.20 -18.72 5.03
N LEU A 478 -7.06 -18.35 6.30
CA LEU A 478 -5.95 -17.53 6.80
C LEU A 478 -5.31 -18.16 8.04
N THR A 479 -4.00 -18.37 7.98
CA THR A 479 -3.19 -18.74 9.13
C THR A 479 -2.18 -17.64 9.45
N ILE A 480 -2.29 -17.06 10.65
CA ILE A 480 -1.35 -16.09 11.23
C ILE A 480 -0.57 -16.82 12.33
N THR A 481 0.71 -17.12 12.10
CA THR A 481 1.46 -17.96 13.03
C THR A 481 2.94 -17.62 13.22
N GLY A 482 3.44 -17.70 14.45
CA GLY A 482 4.86 -17.47 14.72
C GLY A 482 5.30 -16.02 14.51
N ASN A 483 4.37 -15.06 14.45
CA ASN A 483 4.70 -13.65 14.29
C ASN A 483 4.93 -12.97 15.64
N ARG A 484 5.69 -11.87 15.64
CA ARG A 484 5.86 -10.99 16.79
C ARG A 484 5.25 -9.62 16.50
N PHE A 485 4.25 -9.24 17.31
CA PHE A 485 3.58 -7.95 17.24
C PHE A 485 4.11 -7.06 18.38
N GLU A 486 4.98 -6.11 18.05
CA GLU A 486 5.66 -5.26 19.01
C GLU A 486 5.00 -3.90 19.09
N ASN A 487 4.30 -3.63 20.20
CA ASN A 487 3.68 -2.35 20.49
C ASN A 487 2.80 -1.80 19.36
N CYS A 488 2.16 -2.67 18.58
CA CYS A 488 1.37 -2.25 17.43
C CYS A 488 0.12 -1.47 17.85
N ASN A 489 -0.42 -0.72 16.88
CA ASN A 489 -1.58 0.14 17.06
C ASN A 489 -1.36 1.22 18.13
N PHE A 490 -0.16 1.80 18.15
CA PHE A 490 0.22 2.92 19.04
C PHE A 490 -0.22 4.31 18.52
N GLY A 491 -0.74 4.37 17.30
CA GLY A 491 -1.34 5.55 16.68
C GLY A 491 -2.85 5.38 16.51
N VAL A 492 -3.40 5.95 15.44
CA VAL A 492 -4.86 6.09 15.25
C VAL A 492 -5.44 5.31 14.06
N TRP A 493 -4.62 4.54 13.34
CA TRP A 493 -5.03 3.87 12.10
C TRP A 493 -5.44 2.40 12.33
N GLY A 494 -6.39 2.19 13.23
CA GLY A 494 -6.92 0.87 13.57
C GLY A 494 -7.53 0.83 14.97
N ASN A 495 -8.34 -0.20 15.22
CA ASN A 495 -9.02 -0.42 16.49
C ASN A 495 -8.40 -1.55 17.32
N ALA A 496 -7.44 -2.28 16.77
CA ALA A 496 -6.76 -3.42 17.41
C ALA A 496 -5.41 -3.72 16.74
N VAL A 497 -4.60 -4.57 17.37
CA VAL A 497 -3.39 -5.14 16.76
C VAL A 497 -3.75 -5.96 15.51
N ILE A 498 -4.75 -6.84 15.62
CA ILE A 498 -5.37 -7.53 14.48
C ILE A 498 -6.82 -7.10 14.41
N GLU A 499 -7.22 -6.54 13.28
CA GLU A 499 -8.59 -6.09 13.05
C GLU A 499 -9.22 -6.85 11.88
N ILE A 500 -10.44 -7.34 12.10
CA ILE A 500 -11.27 -7.97 11.08
C ILE A 500 -12.55 -7.15 11.02
N SER A 501 -12.65 -6.28 10.02
CA SER A 501 -13.78 -5.37 9.87
C SER A 501 -14.06 -5.06 8.40
N SER A 502 -15.32 -5.10 8.01
CA SER A 502 -15.81 -4.38 6.84
C SER A 502 -16.57 -3.17 7.38
N PRO A 503 -15.91 -2.01 7.54
CA PRO A 503 -16.59 -0.85 8.11
C PRO A 503 -17.75 -0.45 7.20
N HIS A 504 -18.79 0.11 7.83
CA HIS A 504 -19.99 0.63 7.16
C HIS A 504 -21.04 -0.39 6.72
N LEU A 505 -20.94 -1.65 7.17
CA LEU A 505 -22.09 -2.56 7.15
C LEU A 505 -23.20 -2.01 8.04
N ASP A 506 -24.42 -1.88 7.50
CA ASP A 506 -25.60 -1.66 8.32
C ASP A 506 -25.67 -2.75 9.39
N GLU A 507 -25.84 -2.39 10.67
CA GLU A 507 -25.89 -3.34 11.79
C GLU A 507 -26.98 -4.40 11.57
N ALA A 508 -28.03 -4.07 10.82
CA ALA A 508 -29.10 -4.99 10.45
C ALA A 508 -28.70 -6.04 9.39
N GLY A 509 -27.59 -5.84 8.68
CA GLY A 509 -27.12 -6.65 7.54
C GLY A 509 -25.94 -7.58 7.83
N LEU A 510 -25.45 -7.64 9.08
CA LEU A 510 -24.31 -8.47 9.53
C LEU A 510 -24.58 -10.00 9.50
N GLY A 511 -25.58 -10.43 8.75
CA GLY A 511 -26.12 -11.80 8.73
C GLY A 511 -25.25 -12.83 8.02
N GLU A 512 -24.34 -12.42 7.13
CA GLU A 512 -23.42 -13.35 6.47
C GLU A 512 -21.96 -12.88 6.49
N ARG A 513 -21.08 -13.82 6.84
CA ARG A 513 -19.70 -13.57 7.26
C ARG A 513 -18.77 -13.42 6.07
N CYS A 514 -18.21 -12.22 5.92
CA CYS A 514 -17.29 -11.86 4.83
C CYS A 514 -15.96 -12.63 4.94
N HIS A 515 -15.50 -12.90 6.16
CA HIS A 515 -14.24 -13.58 6.44
C HIS A 515 -14.46 -14.92 7.15
N ARG A 516 -13.75 -15.97 6.73
CA ARG A 516 -13.91 -17.35 7.21
C ARG A 516 -12.58 -18.08 7.40
N ASN A 517 -12.57 -19.06 8.29
CA ASN A 517 -11.47 -19.98 8.59
C ASN A 517 -10.15 -19.26 8.88
N ILE A 518 -10.13 -18.54 10.01
CA ILE A 518 -9.00 -17.73 10.44
C ILE A 518 -8.39 -18.37 11.69
N THR A 519 -7.11 -18.72 11.61
CA THR A 519 -6.34 -19.27 12.73
C THR A 519 -5.21 -18.34 13.11
N ILE A 520 -5.21 -17.86 14.35
CA ILE A 520 -4.18 -16.99 14.94
C ILE A 520 -3.50 -17.79 16.04
N THR A 521 -2.31 -18.33 15.77
CA THR A 521 -1.66 -19.27 16.70
C THR A 521 -0.15 -19.18 16.79
N GLY A 522 0.41 -19.37 17.99
CA GLY A 522 1.86 -19.39 18.17
C GLY A 522 2.51 -18.03 17.99
N ASN A 523 1.77 -16.93 18.11
CA ASN A 523 2.31 -15.58 17.97
C ASN A 523 2.66 -14.98 19.34
N THR A 524 3.52 -13.97 19.34
CA THR A 524 3.83 -13.17 20.53
C THR A 524 3.30 -11.75 20.37
N PHE A 525 2.50 -11.29 21.34
CA PHE A 525 1.98 -9.94 21.41
C PHE A 525 2.66 -9.19 22.55
N VAL A 526 3.39 -8.13 22.22
CA VAL A 526 4.03 -7.23 23.18
C VAL A 526 3.20 -5.95 23.24
N SER A 527 2.50 -5.73 24.34
CA SER A 527 1.54 -4.63 24.50
C SER A 527 2.01 -3.63 25.54
N PHE A 528 1.81 -2.34 25.28
CA PHE A 528 2.18 -1.26 26.19
C PHE A 528 0.99 -0.71 26.99
N ASP A 529 -0.24 -0.94 26.55
CA ASP A 529 -1.46 -0.49 27.21
C ASP A 529 -2.66 -1.43 26.99
N GLY A 530 -3.88 -0.95 27.22
CA GLY A 530 -5.12 -1.71 27.06
C GLY A 530 -5.66 -1.77 25.63
N THR A 531 -4.86 -1.51 24.60
CA THR A 531 -5.25 -1.67 23.19
C THR A 531 -5.73 -3.11 22.91
N PRO A 532 -6.90 -3.30 22.25
CA PRO A 532 -7.36 -4.63 21.88
C PRO A 532 -6.35 -5.38 21.01
N LEU A 533 -6.16 -6.66 21.29
CA LEU A 533 -5.32 -7.53 20.47
C LEU A 533 -6.07 -8.01 19.23
N LEU A 534 -7.38 -8.23 19.38
CA LEU A 534 -8.25 -8.68 18.30
C LEU A 534 -9.61 -8.00 18.41
N VAL A 535 -9.96 -7.27 17.35
CA VAL A 535 -11.33 -6.86 17.06
C VAL A 535 -11.79 -7.66 15.85
N ALA A 536 -12.91 -8.37 15.97
CA ALA A 536 -13.49 -9.09 14.84
C ALA A 536 -14.98 -8.86 14.73
N LYS A 537 -15.42 -8.45 13.53
CA LYS A 537 -16.82 -8.25 13.18
C LYS A 537 -17.18 -9.15 12.00
N GLY A 538 -18.16 -10.04 12.19
CA GLY A 538 -18.69 -10.86 11.09
C GLY A 538 -17.75 -11.95 10.57
N ALA A 539 -16.98 -12.62 11.44
CA ALA A 539 -16.07 -13.72 11.07
C ALA A 539 -16.61 -15.12 11.42
N GLU A 540 -16.34 -16.12 10.57
CA GLU A 540 -16.70 -17.54 10.79
C GLU A 540 -15.47 -18.40 11.01
N GLY A 541 -15.47 -19.30 11.99
CA GLY A 541 -14.35 -20.22 12.17
C GLY A 541 -13.07 -19.46 12.56
N LEU A 542 -13.14 -18.64 13.61
CA LEU A 542 -12.06 -17.80 14.11
C LEU A 542 -11.43 -18.43 15.35
N PHE A 543 -10.19 -18.88 15.26
CA PHE A 543 -9.48 -19.57 16.33
C PHE A 543 -8.27 -18.75 16.78
N TYR A 544 -8.23 -18.37 18.05
CA TYR A 544 -7.08 -17.74 18.70
C TYR A 544 -6.57 -18.68 19.77
N GLU A 545 -5.37 -19.24 19.60
CA GLU A 545 -4.84 -20.27 20.51
C GLU A 545 -3.30 -20.27 20.57
N ARG A 546 -2.73 -20.66 21.71
CA ARG A 546 -1.27 -20.83 21.88
C ARG A 546 -0.48 -19.55 21.58
N ASN A 547 -1.02 -18.38 21.92
CA ASN A 547 -0.34 -17.10 21.75
C ASN A 547 0.25 -16.64 23.10
N THR A 548 1.41 -15.99 23.05
CA THR A 548 2.10 -15.43 24.22
C THR A 548 1.84 -13.93 24.32
N HIS A 549 1.66 -13.43 25.55
CA HIS A 549 1.43 -12.02 25.82
C HIS A 549 2.54 -11.48 26.74
N GLU A 550 3.15 -10.37 26.33
CA GLU A 550 4.21 -9.67 27.04
C GLU A 550 3.80 -8.22 27.28
N GLN A 551 4.21 -7.65 28.42
CA GLN A 551 4.01 -6.23 28.73
C GLN A 551 5.24 -5.42 28.33
N SER A 552 5.01 -4.21 27.85
CA SER A 552 5.99 -3.20 27.50
C SER A 552 5.63 -1.85 28.13
N ASP A 553 6.60 -0.94 28.19
CA ASP A 553 6.47 0.46 28.60
C ASP A 553 6.95 1.44 27.51
N ALA A 554 7.02 0.97 26.25
CA ALA A 554 7.54 1.74 25.11
C ALA A 554 6.76 3.03 24.79
N TYR A 555 5.48 3.09 25.17
CA TYR A 555 4.61 4.26 25.03
C TYR A 555 3.77 4.44 26.31
N PRO A 556 3.33 5.68 26.60
CA PRO A 556 2.44 5.91 27.74
C PRO A 556 1.08 5.22 27.52
N PRO A 557 0.49 4.61 28.56
CA PRO A 557 -0.81 3.98 28.41
C PRO A 557 -1.91 5.03 28.20
N CYS A 558 -2.66 4.91 27.09
CA CYS A 558 -3.72 5.85 26.73
C CYS A 558 -5.10 5.18 26.70
N LEU A 559 -5.17 3.91 26.27
CA LEU A 559 -6.43 3.17 26.20
C LEU A 559 -6.54 2.13 27.31
N MET A 560 -7.74 2.05 27.91
CA MET A 560 -8.13 1.01 28.85
C MET A 560 -9.38 0.31 28.30
N ALA A 561 -9.21 -0.53 27.28
CA ALA A 561 -10.33 -1.32 26.78
C ALA A 561 -10.80 -2.31 27.85
N ALA A 562 -12.12 -2.54 27.92
CA ALA A 562 -12.69 -3.48 28.88
C ALA A 562 -12.28 -4.94 28.63
N SER A 563 -11.85 -5.26 27.40
CA SER A 563 -11.42 -6.58 26.97
C SER A 563 -10.34 -6.49 25.88
N PRO A 564 -9.30 -7.34 25.90
CA PRO A 564 -8.34 -7.46 24.81
C PRO A 564 -8.92 -8.12 23.54
N PHE A 565 -10.10 -8.74 23.66
CA PHE A 565 -10.81 -9.39 22.55
C PHE A 565 -12.23 -8.83 22.44
N LEU A 566 -12.59 -8.32 21.26
CA LEU A 566 -13.92 -7.80 20.94
C LEU A 566 -14.47 -8.53 19.72
N LEU A 567 -15.48 -9.38 19.94
CA LEU A 567 -16.08 -10.20 18.89
C LEU A 567 -17.55 -9.82 18.72
N GLU A 568 -17.91 -9.37 17.52
CA GLU A 568 -19.27 -8.99 17.15
C GLU A 568 -19.72 -9.83 15.95
N HIS A 569 -20.94 -10.40 16.01
CA HIS A 569 -21.52 -11.20 14.92
C HIS A 569 -20.63 -12.36 14.40
N CYS A 570 -19.71 -12.85 15.23
CA CYS A 570 -18.85 -13.99 14.92
C CYS A 570 -19.53 -15.32 15.27
N SER A 571 -19.18 -16.41 14.58
CA SER A 571 -19.57 -17.77 15.00
C SER A 571 -18.46 -18.77 14.80
N GLN A 572 -18.57 -19.90 15.48
CA GLN A 572 -17.50 -20.90 15.52
C GLN A 572 -16.18 -20.24 15.90
N ALA A 573 -16.25 -19.27 16.82
CA ALA A 573 -15.11 -18.51 17.30
C ALA A 573 -14.67 -19.08 18.66
N SER A 574 -13.36 -19.26 18.84
CA SER A 574 -12.78 -19.72 20.10
C SER A 574 -11.53 -18.90 20.43
N ILE A 575 -11.49 -18.38 21.65
CA ILE A 575 -10.32 -17.71 22.23
C ILE A 575 -9.82 -18.59 23.37
N THR A 576 -8.66 -19.21 23.19
CA THR A 576 -7.99 -20.03 24.20
C THR A 576 -6.75 -19.28 24.67
N LEU A 577 -6.77 -18.90 25.95
CA LEU A 577 -5.63 -18.32 26.65
C LEU A 577 -4.93 -19.43 27.43
N ASP A 578 -3.61 -19.56 27.31
CA ASP A 578 -2.86 -20.55 28.07
C ASP A 578 -2.92 -20.23 29.57
N ALA A 579 -3.11 -21.25 30.41
CA ALA A 579 -3.36 -21.12 31.85
C ALA A 579 -2.22 -20.44 32.64
N ASP A 580 -1.02 -20.39 32.06
CA ASP A 580 0.18 -19.77 32.64
C ASP A 580 0.52 -18.40 32.00
N GLY A 581 -0.29 -17.93 31.03
CA GLY A 581 0.03 -16.80 30.17
C GLY A 581 -0.68 -15.47 30.47
N ASN A 582 -1.48 -15.35 31.54
CA ASN A 582 -2.14 -14.07 31.86
C ASN A 582 -2.48 -13.88 33.35
N ARG A 583 -1.70 -13.05 34.03
CA ARG A 583 -2.28 -11.95 34.82
C ARG A 583 -2.11 -10.67 34.02
N MET A 584 -3.09 -10.32 33.20
CA MET A 584 -3.29 -8.93 32.79
C MET A 584 -3.43 -8.10 34.07
N PRO A 585 -2.83 -6.90 34.17
CA PRO A 585 -2.89 -6.11 35.39
C PRO A 585 -4.36 -5.81 35.75
N ARG A 586 -4.83 -6.38 36.87
CA ARG A 586 -5.88 -5.73 37.63
C ARG A 586 -5.21 -4.63 38.44
N ASP A 587 -5.77 -3.44 38.40
CA ASP A 587 -5.42 -2.33 39.28
C ASP A 587 -5.56 -2.75 40.76
N GLU A 588 -4.47 -3.20 41.36
CA GLU A 588 -4.26 -3.12 42.81
C GLU A 588 -3.21 -2.04 43.06
N LYS A 589 -3.62 -0.77 42.96
CA LYS A 589 -3.25 0.34 43.87
C LYS A 589 -3.61 1.69 43.25
N ARG A 590 -4.80 2.19 43.56
CA ARG A 590 -5.09 3.63 43.78
C ARG A 590 -6.41 3.81 44.53
N ALA A 591 -6.50 3.19 45.70
CA ALA A 591 -7.46 3.57 46.72
C ALA A 591 -6.77 3.43 48.08
N ASN A 592 -6.10 4.51 48.50
CA ASN A 592 -5.94 4.91 49.91
C ASN A 592 -5.02 6.14 49.96
N GLY A 593 -5.58 7.26 50.41
CA GLY A 593 -4.81 8.49 50.59
C GLY A 593 -5.60 9.79 50.63
N ARG A 594 -6.85 9.78 51.12
CA ARG A 594 -7.40 10.95 51.84
C ARG A 594 -7.84 10.44 53.20
N ASP A 595 -7.13 10.90 54.23
CA ASP A 595 -7.60 11.30 55.55
C ASP A 595 -6.42 11.23 56.55
N GLY A 596 -6.02 12.38 57.11
CA GLY A 596 -5.14 12.44 58.28
C GLY A 596 -4.17 13.63 58.32
N GLU A 597 -4.64 14.71 58.94
CA GLU A 597 -3.95 15.94 59.43
C GLU A 597 -3.55 17.05 58.46
#